data_AF-A0A2Z6RLG9-F1
#
_entry.id   AF-A0A2Z6RLG9-F1
#
_cell.length_a   1.000
_cell.length_b   1.000
_cell.length_c   1.000
_cell.angle_alpha   90.00
_cell.angle_beta   90.00
_cell.angle_gamma   90.00
#
_symmetry.space_group_name_H-M   'P 1'
#
loop_
_entity.id
_entity.type
_entity.pdbx_description
1 polymer ?
#
loop_
_entity_poly.entity_id
_entity_poly.type
_entity_poly.pdbx_seq_one_letter_code
_entity_poly.pdbx_strand_id
1 'polypeptide(L)'
;YLHLGKWLVYYYKAWTGNDPKTILTEFDDFSQGTKYPFNDESVAHFGNDIYKYWCWVRSAYPEIGTVGACLFGICVNAASVERLWSSIGFLHTKNRNRLKFSRVLDMAKL
;
A
#
# COMPACT_ATOMS: atom_id res chain seq x y z
N TYR A 1 1.05 14.70 -4.03
CA TYR A 1 2.24 14.01 -4.56
C TYR A 1 3.44 14.08 -3.62
N LEU A 2 3.98 15.26 -3.31
CA LEU A 2 5.24 15.38 -2.54
C LEU A 2 5.22 14.71 -1.14
N HIS A 3 4.09 14.75 -0.45
CA HIS A 3 3.95 14.11 0.87
C HIS A 3 3.92 12.59 0.82
N LEU A 4 3.36 12.00 -0.25
CA LEU A 4 3.30 10.55 -0.42
C LEU A 4 4.66 9.97 -0.84
N GLY A 5 5.41 10.69 -1.67
CA GLY A 5 6.80 10.32 -1.99
C GLY A 5 7.70 10.31 -0.75
N LYS A 6 7.59 11.32 0.12
CA LYS A 6 8.32 11.34 1.41
C LYS A 6 7.92 10.18 2.33
N TRP A 7 6.63 9.84 2.34
CA TRP A 7 6.10 8.71 3.11
C TRP A 7 6.65 7.37 2.60
N LEU A 8 6.64 7.16 1.29
CA LEU A 8 7.20 5.97 0.63
C LEU A 8 8.67 5.79 0.99
N VAL A 9 9.47 6.85 0.84
CA VAL A 9 10.90 6.85 1.19
C VAL A 9 11.12 6.50 2.66
N TYR A 10 10.36 7.11 3.57
CA TYR A 10 10.48 6.87 5.00
C TYR A 10 10.17 5.41 5.37
N TYR A 11 9.04 4.88 4.91
CA TYR A 11 8.62 3.52 5.28
C TYR A 11 9.44 2.44 4.59
N TYR A 12 9.89 2.66 3.36
CA TYR A 12 10.84 1.78 2.71
C TYR A 12 12.11 1.63 3.54
N LYS A 13 12.67 2.75 4.00
CA LYS A 13 13.84 2.75 4.87
C LYS A 13 13.57 2.10 6.22
N ALA A 14 12.42 2.37 6.83
CA ALA A 14 12.03 1.80 8.12
C ALA A 14 11.85 0.27 8.07
N TRP A 15 11.31 -0.28 6.97
CA TRP A 15 11.03 -1.71 6.85
C TRP A 15 12.18 -2.53 6.28
N THR A 16 12.98 -1.96 5.38
CA THR A 16 14.08 -2.69 4.73
C THR A 16 15.44 -2.41 5.36
N GLY A 17 15.58 -1.32 6.11
CA GLY A 17 16.86 -0.81 6.61
C GLY A 17 17.76 -0.19 5.53
N ASN A 18 17.30 -0.14 4.27
CA ASN A 18 18.08 0.34 3.14
C ASN A 18 17.61 1.72 2.66
N ASP A 19 18.52 2.50 2.08
CA ASP A 19 18.17 3.74 1.40
C ASP A 19 17.53 3.44 0.03
N PRO A 20 16.36 4.02 -0.29
CA PRO A 20 15.72 3.83 -1.58
C PRO A 20 16.52 4.51 -2.69
N LYS A 21 16.65 3.83 -3.83
CA LYS A 21 17.40 4.32 -5.00
C LYS A 21 16.48 4.79 -6.12
N THR A 22 15.35 4.13 -6.31
CA THR A 22 14.46 4.29 -7.48
C THR A 22 13.01 4.56 -7.09
N ILE A 23 12.66 4.59 -5.80
CA ILE A 23 11.28 4.59 -5.29
C ILE A 23 10.44 5.74 -5.82
N LEU A 24 11.02 6.93 -6.02
CA LEU A 24 10.27 8.08 -6.52
C LEU A 24 10.04 7.98 -8.04
N THR A 25 11.00 7.43 -8.78
CA THR A 25 10.89 7.20 -10.22
C THR A 25 9.93 6.05 -10.50
N GLU A 26 10.01 4.95 -9.73
CA GLU A 26 9.03 3.86 -9.77
C GLU A 26 7.63 4.38 -9.45
N PHE A 27 7.50 5.36 -8.55
CA PHE A 27 6.21 5.85 -8.09
C PHE A 27 5.57 6.72 -9.15
N ASP A 28 6.37 7.58 -9.76
CA ASP A 28 5.94 8.38 -10.89
C ASP A 28 5.46 7.48 -12.04
N ASP A 29 6.27 6.51 -12.48
CA ASP A 29 5.93 5.58 -13.57
C ASP A 29 4.69 4.74 -13.26
N PHE A 30 4.59 4.18 -12.05
CA PHE A 30 3.41 3.43 -11.62
C PHE A 30 2.16 4.29 -11.59
N SER A 31 2.28 5.55 -11.15
CA SER A 31 1.15 6.48 -11.03
C SER A 31 0.56 6.91 -12.38
N GLN A 32 1.33 6.81 -13.47
CA GLN A 32 0.84 7.01 -14.83
C GLN A 32 -0.06 5.85 -15.31
N GLY A 33 -0.12 4.74 -14.56
CA GLY A 33 -1.04 3.62 -14.82
C GLY A 33 -0.78 2.87 -16.12
N THR A 34 0.39 3.06 -16.74
CA THR A 34 0.62 2.65 -18.15
C THR A 34 0.98 1.18 -18.31
N LYS A 35 1.65 0.56 -17.32
CA LYS A 35 2.04 -0.86 -17.39
C LYS A 35 1.27 -1.77 -16.44
N TYR A 36 1.12 -1.36 -15.19
CA TYR A 36 0.59 -2.24 -14.13
C TYR A 36 -0.37 -1.46 -13.22
N PRO A 37 -1.58 -1.13 -13.69
CA PRO A 37 -2.52 -0.33 -12.92
C PRO A 37 -3.05 -1.11 -11.72
N PHE A 38 -3.13 -0.45 -10.56
CA PHE A 38 -3.83 -0.99 -9.40
C PHE A 38 -5.34 -0.74 -9.55
N ASN A 39 -6.04 -1.70 -10.14
CA ASN A 39 -7.50 -1.68 -10.32
C ASN A 39 -8.11 -3.06 -10.03
N ASP A 40 -9.44 -3.12 -9.97
CA ASP A 40 -10.17 -4.35 -9.62
C ASP A 40 -9.90 -5.50 -10.62
N GLU A 41 -9.74 -5.21 -11.91
CA GLU A 41 -9.38 -6.22 -12.93
C GLU A 41 -7.99 -6.81 -12.68
N SER A 42 -6.98 -5.97 -12.45
CA SER A 42 -5.61 -6.40 -12.16
C SER A 42 -5.55 -7.27 -10.91
N VAL A 43 -6.30 -6.92 -9.86
CA VAL A 43 -6.33 -7.67 -8.59
C VAL A 43 -7.15 -8.96 -8.74
N ALA A 44 -8.18 -8.98 -9.59
CA ALA A 44 -8.97 -10.18 -9.88
C ALA A 44 -8.12 -11.31 -10.49
N HIS A 45 -7.10 -10.99 -11.30
CA HIS A 45 -6.16 -11.98 -11.83
C HIS A 45 -5.39 -12.74 -10.73
N PHE A 46 -5.28 -12.16 -9.52
CA PHE A 46 -4.64 -12.80 -8.36
C PHE A 46 -5.66 -13.42 -7.40
N GLY A 47 -6.90 -13.66 -7.83
CA GLY A 47 -7.95 -14.21 -6.98
C GLY A 47 -8.42 -13.23 -5.90
N ASN A 48 -8.38 -11.94 -6.21
CA ASN A 48 -8.67 -10.84 -5.28
C ASN A 48 -7.69 -10.72 -4.09
N ASP A 49 -6.52 -11.34 -4.20
CA ASP A 49 -5.46 -11.28 -3.21
C ASP A 49 -4.53 -10.09 -3.50
N ILE A 50 -4.77 -8.99 -2.78
CA ILE A 50 -4.00 -7.74 -2.92
C ILE A 50 -2.53 -7.95 -2.56
N TYR A 51 -2.22 -8.82 -1.59
CA TYR A 51 -0.84 -9.10 -1.20
C TYR A 51 -0.09 -9.80 -2.34
N LYS A 52 -0.70 -10.82 -2.97
CA LYS A 52 -0.12 -11.48 -4.14
C LYS A 52 0.10 -10.53 -5.32
N TYR A 53 -0.84 -9.62 -5.57
CA TYR A 53 -0.66 -8.56 -6.56
C TYR A 53 0.63 -7.75 -6.26
N TRP A 54 0.80 -7.24 -5.04
CA TRP A 54 1.99 -6.44 -4.69
C TRP A 54 3.30 -7.24 -4.69
N CYS A 55 3.25 -8.53 -4.33
CA CYS A 55 4.38 -9.44 -4.49
C CYS A 55 4.79 -9.60 -5.95
N TRP A 56 3.83 -9.65 -6.88
CA TRP A 56 4.10 -9.70 -8.31
C TRP A 56 4.62 -8.37 -8.86
N VAL A 57 4.01 -7.25 -8.44
CA VAL A 57 4.45 -5.89 -8.79
C VAL A 57 5.91 -5.66 -8.39
N ARG A 58 6.36 -6.26 -7.29
CA ARG A 58 7.77 -6.21 -6.84
C ARG A 58 8.76 -6.68 -7.92
N SER A 59 8.36 -7.54 -8.85
CA SER A 59 9.23 -7.95 -9.95
C SER A 59 9.51 -6.82 -10.95
N ALA A 60 8.57 -5.89 -11.14
CA ALA A 60 8.70 -4.74 -12.03
C ALA A 60 9.13 -3.46 -11.30
N TYR A 61 8.59 -3.24 -10.10
CA TYR A 61 8.86 -2.10 -9.24
C TYR A 61 9.32 -2.60 -7.86
N PRO A 62 10.62 -2.90 -7.69
CA PRO A 62 11.13 -3.56 -6.49
C PRO A 62 10.93 -2.76 -5.22
N GLU A 63 11.09 -1.43 -5.24
CA GLU A 63 11.00 -0.62 -4.02
C GLU A 63 9.54 -0.37 -3.64
N ILE A 64 8.69 -0.04 -4.59
CA ILE A 64 7.26 0.18 -4.33
C ILE A 64 6.52 -1.12 -4.06
N GLY A 65 6.79 -2.17 -4.83
CA GLY A 65 6.25 -3.49 -4.56
C GLY A 65 6.67 -4.01 -3.19
N THR A 66 7.84 -3.61 -2.69
CA THR A 66 8.24 -3.90 -1.31
C THR A 66 7.40 -3.14 -0.30
N VAL A 67 7.22 -1.83 -0.44
CA VAL A 67 6.33 -1.06 0.45
C VAL A 67 4.89 -1.57 0.39
N GLY A 68 4.36 -1.83 -0.80
CA GLY A 68 3.01 -2.36 -1.00
C GLY A 68 2.83 -3.73 -0.35
N ALA A 69 3.73 -4.68 -0.62
CA ALA A 69 3.66 -6.00 -0.02
C ALA A 69 3.85 -5.95 1.51
N CYS A 70 4.70 -5.07 2.04
CA CYS A 70 4.79 -4.86 3.49
C CYS A 70 3.48 -4.27 4.05
N LEU A 71 2.91 -3.26 3.41
CA LEU A 71 1.66 -2.62 3.81
C LEU A 71 0.49 -3.62 3.86
N PHE A 72 0.33 -4.44 2.83
CA PHE A 72 -0.75 -5.41 2.72
C PHE A 72 -0.43 -6.78 3.34
N GLY A 73 0.83 -7.02 3.71
CA GLY A 73 1.29 -8.22 4.40
C GLY A 73 1.33 -8.10 5.93
N ILE A 74 1.35 -6.87 6.47
CA ILE A 74 1.08 -6.63 7.89
C ILE A 74 -0.38 -7.05 8.13
N CYS A 75 -0.56 -8.16 8.84
CA CYS A 75 -1.85 -8.81 9.08
C CYS A 75 -2.98 -7.81 9.39
N VAL A 76 -4.20 -8.18 8.98
CA VAL A 76 -5.49 -7.52 9.25
C VAL A 76 -5.88 -7.59 10.74
N ASN A 77 -4.96 -7.28 11.65
CA ASN A 77 -5.33 -6.93 13.01
C ASN A 77 -5.70 -5.45 13.00
N ALA A 78 -6.95 -5.13 13.33
CA ALA A 78 -7.46 -3.76 13.37
C ALA A 78 -6.50 -2.80 14.07
N ALA A 79 -5.84 -3.23 15.16
CA ALA A 79 -4.88 -2.41 15.88
C ALA A 79 -3.59 -2.07 15.08
N SER A 80 -3.08 -3.00 14.27
CA SER A 80 -1.88 -2.76 13.44
C SER A 80 -2.21 -1.82 12.28
N VAL A 81 -3.38 -2.03 11.68
CA VAL A 81 -3.94 -1.19 10.61
C VAL A 81 -4.22 0.22 11.16
N GLU A 82 -4.86 0.35 12.31
CA GLU A 82 -5.10 1.63 12.99
C GLU A 82 -3.82 2.36 13.37
N ARG A 83 -2.80 1.67 13.90
CA ARG A 83 -1.50 2.29 14.21
C ARG A 83 -0.80 2.79 12.95
N LEU A 84 -0.89 2.04 11.86
CA LEU A 84 -0.33 2.41 10.57
C LEU A 84 -1.09 3.59 9.95
N TRP A 85 -2.42 3.60 9.97
CA TRP A 85 -3.21 4.74 9.49
C TRP A 85 -3.09 5.96 10.40
N SER A 86 -2.89 5.77 11.71
CA SER A 86 -2.61 6.84 12.66
C SER A 86 -1.25 7.48 12.40
N SER A 87 -0.22 6.69 12.09
CA SER A 87 1.09 7.22 11.67
C SER A 87 1.07 7.81 10.25
N ILE A 88 0.12 7.40 9.41
CA ILE A 88 -0.25 8.03 8.12
C ILE A 88 -1.15 9.27 8.32
N GLY A 89 -1.59 9.58 9.55
CA GLY A 89 -2.61 10.59 9.87
C GLY A 89 -2.36 12.00 9.33
N PHE A 90 -1.14 12.31 8.87
CA PHE A 90 -0.82 13.52 8.11
C PHE A 90 -1.58 13.62 6.76
N LEU A 91 -2.00 12.51 6.16
CA LEU A 91 -2.80 12.48 4.93
C LEU A 91 -4.31 12.64 5.18
N HIS A 92 -4.77 12.61 6.44
CA HIS A 92 -6.19 12.66 6.79
C HIS A 92 -6.56 14.00 7.45
N THR A 93 -7.17 14.89 6.67
CA THR A 93 -7.97 16.00 7.22
C THR A 93 -9.15 15.43 8.02
N LYS A 94 -9.55 16.12 9.10
CA LYS A 94 -10.55 15.75 10.14
C LYS A 94 -11.88 15.09 9.73
N ASN A 95 -12.21 14.92 8.45
CA ASN A 95 -13.48 14.40 7.97
C ASN A 95 -13.29 13.22 7.01
N ARG A 96 -13.13 11.99 7.54
CA ARG A 96 -13.88 10.78 7.14
C ARG A 96 -13.14 9.51 7.54
N ASN A 97 -13.75 8.76 8.46
CA ASN A 97 -13.88 7.31 8.31
C ASN A 97 -15.08 6.81 9.13
N ARG A 98 -16.27 6.80 8.52
CA ARG A 98 -17.35 5.89 8.92
C ARG A 98 -17.40 4.80 7.85
N LEU A 99 -16.45 3.86 7.91
CA LEU A 99 -16.61 2.60 7.18
C LEU A 99 -17.84 1.90 7.75
N LYS A 100 -18.82 1.61 6.89
CA LYS A 100 -20.03 0.90 7.30
C LYS A 100 -19.62 -0.47 7.87
N PHE A 101 -20.24 -0.84 8.98
CA PHE A 101 -19.97 -2.07 9.74
C PHE A 101 -19.92 -3.33 8.87
N SER A 102 -20.69 -3.39 7.78
CA SER A 102 -20.67 -4.51 6.84
C SER A 102 -19.29 -4.75 6.21
N ARG A 103 -18.58 -3.69 5.81
CA ARG A 103 -17.23 -3.82 5.23
C ARG A 103 -16.17 -4.20 6.26
N VAL A 104 -16.38 -3.81 7.51
CA VAL A 104 -15.51 -4.21 8.63
C VAL A 104 -15.68 -5.70 8.93
N LEU A 105 -16.93 -6.22 8.86
CA LEU A 105 -17.21 -7.63 9.08
C LEU A 105 -16.66 -8.53 7.97
N ASP A 106 -16.71 -8.09 6.71
CA ASP A 106 -16.13 -8.84 5.59
C ASP A 106 -14.60 -8.86 5.63
N MET A 107 -13.97 -7.77 6.09
CA MET A 107 -12.51 -7.73 6.31
C MET A 107 -12.07 -8.61 7.50
N ALA A 108 -12.91 -8.80 8.50
CA ALA A 108 -12.60 -9.61 9.70
C ALA A 108 -12.78 -11.13 9.49
N LYS A 109 -13.32 -11.55 8.35
CA LYS A 109 -13.55 -12.96 8.00
C LYS A 109 -12.44 -13.59 7.13
N LEU A 110 -11.34 -12.86 6.90
CA LEU A 110 -10.13 -13.39 6.25
C LEU A 110 -9.32 -14.26 7.21
#